data_AF-A0A5B3G370-F1
#
_entry.id   AF-A0A5B3G370-F1
#
_cell.length_a   1.000
_cell.length_b   1.000
_cell.length_c   1.000
_cell.angle_alpha   90.00
_cell.angle_beta   90.00
_cell.angle_gamma   90.00
#
_symmetry.space_group_name_H-M   'P 1'
#
loop_
_entity.id
_entity.type
_entity.pdbx_description
1 polymer ?
#
loop_
_entity_poly.entity_id
_entity_poly.type
_entity_poly.pdbx_seq_one_letter_code
_entity_poly.pdbx_strand_id
1 'polypeptide(L)'
;MEEKKSPASAAESAASGQPAAVPAAELRPGRRKFPTVGDLFAMLGIAFGAQIVVGTAAMVFLLFAGHGLDFKSLEPAALGKVMAALYFCSMSITLAGILYYRRARGGSGPWARFSARGLNPALLLWAFVLMFAVGVVLEPLLRLMPELSLEVGRGFWTILSLVIFAPIFEELICRGVVLGSLRGKFGVTTAWLVSSLFFGVLHGQPVQVINATVIGLVLGYVYLATDSLWSVMILHALNNAVAYLALATGHGNALLIDLVGSRTLYVLIYIAALALSAVSGYMMLRTLRRMKEAEKNPSAA
;
A
#
# COMPACT_ATOMS: atom_id res chain seq x y z
N MET A 1 73.18 37.47 -32.16
CA MET A 1 73.99 38.33 -31.29
C MET A 1 73.07 38.82 -30.20
N GLU A 2 73.16 38.18 -29.04
CA GLU A 2 73.78 38.75 -27.80
C GLU A 2 72.66 39.38 -26.97
N GLU A 3 72.53 39.28 -25.66
CA GLU A 3 73.17 38.56 -24.56
C GLU A 3 72.15 38.76 -23.40
N LYS A 4 71.69 37.71 -22.72
CA LYS A 4 72.18 37.27 -21.40
C LYS A 4 72.12 38.35 -20.29
N LYS A 5 71.20 38.19 -19.32
CA LYS A 5 71.55 38.17 -17.88
C LYS A 5 70.40 37.71 -16.97
N SER A 6 70.75 36.69 -16.19
CA SER A 6 70.12 36.13 -14.98
C SER A 6 70.65 36.91 -13.75
N PRO A 7 70.42 36.50 -12.48
CA PRO A 7 69.20 36.38 -11.66
C PRO A 7 69.30 37.25 -10.36
N ALA A 8 68.30 37.11 -9.48
CA ALA A 8 68.42 37.03 -8.00
C ALA A 8 67.70 38.09 -7.13
N SER A 9 66.89 37.53 -6.21
CA SER A 9 66.81 37.86 -4.77
C SER A 9 66.11 39.14 -4.30
N ALA A 10 65.04 38.93 -3.52
CA ALA A 10 64.70 39.52 -2.20
C ALA A 10 63.17 39.70 -2.11
N ALA A 11 62.44 38.84 -1.39
CA ALA A 11 62.14 38.93 0.04
C ALA A 11 61.10 40.01 0.39
N GLU A 12 59.98 39.55 0.97
CA GLU A 12 59.01 40.27 1.83
C GLU A 12 58.19 41.40 1.18
N SER A 13 56.91 41.65 1.46
CA SER A 13 56.00 41.20 2.52
C SER A 13 54.56 41.64 2.13
N ALA A 14 53.58 40.81 2.49
CA ALA A 14 52.19 41.11 2.88
C ALA A 14 51.33 42.13 2.09
N ALA A 15 50.17 41.68 1.58
CA ALA A 15 48.87 42.15 2.08
C ALA A 15 47.70 41.38 1.43
N SER A 16 47.08 40.52 2.25
CA SER A 16 45.65 40.18 2.31
C SER A 16 44.78 40.31 1.07
N GLY A 17 44.42 39.16 0.48
CA GLY A 17 43.21 38.98 -0.31
C GLY A 17 42.60 37.62 0.03
N GLN A 18 41.90 37.52 1.17
CA GLN A 18 41.06 36.35 1.44
C GLN A 18 39.92 36.32 0.41
N PRO A 19 39.69 35.22 -0.31
CA PRO A 19 38.41 35.00 -0.96
C PRO A 19 37.35 34.90 0.14
N ALA A 20 36.32 35.74 0.04
CA ALA A 20 35.20 35.77 0.96
C ALA A 20 34.72 34.34 1.26
N ALA A 21 34.78 33.95 2.54
CA ALA A 21 34.18 32.73 3.01
C ALA A 21 32.71 32.74 2.60
N VAL A 22 32.32 31.75 1.79
CA VAL A 22 30.91 31.44 1.53
C VAL A 22 30.23 31.40 2.89
N PRO A 23 29.15 32.17 3.11
CA PRO A 23 28.47 32.14 4.40
C PRO A 23 28.08 30.70 4.67
N ALA A 24 28.41 30.20 5.86
CA ALA A 24 27.87 28.97 6.41
C ALA A 24 26.36 29.13 6.67
N ALA A 25 25.61 29.46 5.62
CA ALA A 25 24.17 29.47 5.57
C ALA A 25 23.73 28.01 5.56
N GLU A 26 23.66 27.48 6.78
CA GLU A 26 22.94 26.29 7.16
C GLU A 26 23.37 24.99 6.46
N LEU A 27 24.50 24.43 6.91
CA LEU A 27 24.59 22.98 7.14
C LEU A 27 23.53 22.62 8.19
N ARG A 28 22.25 22.59 7.80
CA ARG A 28 21.19 22.08 8.67
C ARG A 28 21.55 20.63 9.04
N PRO A 29 21.64 20.26 10.31
CA PRO A 29 22.00 18.91 10.70
C PRO A 29 21.02 17.90 10.08
N GLY A 30 21.59 17.00 9.29
CA GLY A 30 21.07 15.69 8.89
C GLY A 30 19.56 15.50 8.84
N ARG A 31 18.83 16.19 7.94
CA ARG A 31 17.46 15.77 7.58
C ARG A 31 17.56 14.36 6.98
N ARG A 32 17.22 13.32 7.76
CA ARG A 32 17.22 11.92 7.28
C ARG A 32 16.41 11.85 5.98
N LYS A 33 17.03 11.38 4.90
CA LYS A 33 16.38 11.28 3.58
C LYS A 33 15.12 10.41 3.70
N PHE A 34 14.00 10.91 3.18
CA PHE A 34 12.73 10.19 3.13
C PHE A 34 12.85 8.89 2.29
N PRO A 35 12.12 7.81 2.62
CA PRO A 35 11.31 7.61 3.83
C PRO A 35 12.13 7.05 5.01
N THR A 36 11.66 7.29 6.22
CA THR A 36 12.11 6.70 7.49
C THR A 36 10.98 5.90 8.12
N VAL A 37 11.25 5.10 9.15
CA VAL A 37 10.19 4.39 9.89
C VAL A 37 9.14 5.38 10.45
N GLY A 38 9.58 6.54 10.95
CA GLY A 38 8.68 7.61 11.40
C GLY A 38 7.79 8.19 10.29
N ASP A 39 8.23 8.13 9.03
CA ASP A 39 7.39 8.55 7.90
C ASP A 39 6.24 7.58 7.64
N LEU A 40 6.45 6.28 7.85
CA LEU A 40 5.38 5.29 7.73
C LEU A 40 4.33 5.50 8.82
N PHE A 41 4.76 5.73 10.06
CA PHE A 41 3.84 6.06 11.14
C PHE A 41 3.09 7.38 10.91
N ALA A 42 3.75 8.39 10.36
CA ALA A 42 3.08 9.64 9.98
C ALA A 42 2.02 9.40 8.90
N MET A 43 2.31 8.59 7.88
CA MET A 43 1.34 8.22 6.85
C MET A 43 0.14 7.44 7.40
N LEU A 44 0.38 6.49 8.31
CA LEU A 44 -0.71 5.79 9.02
C LEU A 44 -1.53 6.78 9.86
N GLY A 45 -0.87 7.70 10.58
CA GLY A 45 -1.52 8.74 11.36
C GLY A 45 -2.39 9.67 10.50
N ILE A 46 -1.95 10.02 9.29
CA ILE A 46 -2.75 10.77 8.31
C ILE A 46 -3.98 9.95 7.90
N ALA A 47 -3.80 8.66 7.59
CA ALA A 47 -4.90 7.79 7.16
C ALA A 47 -5.97 7.61 8.24
N PHE A 48 -5.57 7.20 9.45
CA PHE A 48 -6.51 7.05 10.56
C PHE A 48 -7.09 8.40 11.01
N GLY A 49 -6.28 9.46 11.02
CA GLY A 49 -6.75 10.81 11.34
C GLY A 49 -7.83 11.29 10.38
N ALA A 50 -7.66 11.07 9.07
CA ALA A 50 -8.67 11.42 8.07
C ALA A 50 -9.97 10.63 8.27
N GLN A 51 -9.90 9.34 8.59
CA GLN A 51 -11.07 8.52 8.91
C GLN A 51 -11.80 9.03 10.16
N ILE A 52 -11.08 9.35 11.24
CA ILE A 52 -11.66 9.88 12.48
C ILE A 52 -12.33 11.23 12.24
N VAL A 53 -11.66 12.15 11.53
CA VAL A 53 -12.20 13.49 11.25
C VAL A 53 -13.47 13.40 10.41
N VAL A 54 -13.44 12.64 9.31
CA VAL A 54 -14.62 12.48 8.44
C VAL A 54 -15.74 11.74 9.14
N GLY A 55 -15.44 10.66 9.88
CA GLY A 55 -16.43 9.91 10.64
C GLY A 55 -17.09 10.74 11.73
N THR A 56 -16.32 11.55 12.45
CA THR A 56 -16.84 12.43 13.49
C THR A 56 -17.70 13.55 12.89
N ALA A 57 -17.25 14.16 11.79
CA ALA A 57 -18.05 15.16 11.08
C ALA A 57 -19.39 14.59 10.59
N ALA A 58 -19.39 13.34 10.11
CA ALA A 58 -20.60 12.64 9.69
C ALA A 58 -21.55 12.35 10.87
N MET A 59 -21.01 11.90 11.99
CA MET A 59 -21.78 11.64 13.21
C MET A 59 -22.43 12.92 13.75
N VAL A 60 -21.70 14.04 13.75
CA VAL A 60 -22.24 15.37 14.11
C VAL A 60 -23.33 15.80 13.14
N PHE A 61 -23.14 15.61 11.83
CA PHE A 61 -24.16 15.91 10.83
C PHE A 61 -25.44 15.10 11.05
N LEU A 62 -25.33 13.79 11.30
CA LEU A 62 -26.49 12.93 11.57
C LEU A 62 -27.24 13.33 12.84
N LEU A 63 -26.51 13.76 13.88
CA LEU A 63 -27.12 14.29 15.09
C LEU A 63 -28.02 15.50 14.79
N PHE A 64 -27.50 16.47 14.02
CA PHE A 64 -28.27 17.66 13.63
C PHE A 64 -29.39 17.36 12.63
N ALA A 65 -29.25 16.31 11.82
CA ALA A 65 -30.29 15.83 10.91
C ALA A 65 -31.41 15.03 11.61
N GLY A 66 -31.33 14.83 12.93
CA GLY A 66 -32.35 14.13 13.72
C GLY A 66 -32.26 12.60 13.69
N HIS A 67 -31.17 12.04 13.14
CA HIS A 67 -30.92 10.58 13.13
C HIS A 67 -30.17 10.09 14.37
N GLY A 68 -29.74 10.98 15.26
CA GLY A 68 -28.93 10.64 16.43
C GLY A 68 -27.48 10.32 16.06
N LEU A 69 -26.82 9.54 16.90
CA LEU A 69 -25.39 9.21 16.78
C LEU A 69 -25.11 7.84 16.14
N ASP A 70 -26.16 7.06 15.85
CA ASP A 70 -26.03 5.69 15.37
C ASP A 70 -26.40 5.59 13.89
N PHE A 71 -25.45 5.17 13.06
CA PHE A 71 -25.66 4.93 11.64
C PHE A 71 -26.67 3.79 11.38
N LYS A 72 -26.94 2.92 12.37
CA LYS A 72 -27.87 1.79 12.28
C LYS A 72 -29.32 2.20 12.18
N SER A 73 -29.65 3.45 12.49
CA SER A 73 -31.00 3.98 12.28
C SER A 73 -31.33 4.16 10.80
N LEU A 74 -30.34 4.12 9.90
CA LEU A 74 -30.53 4.30 8.46
C LEU A 74 -30.95 3.00 7.78
N GLU A 75 -31.84 3.11 6.81
CA GLU A 75 -32.15 2.02 5.89
C GLU A 75 -30.87 1.52 5.17
N PRO A 76 -30.70 0.20 4.92
CA PRO A 76 -29.47 -0.34 4.32
C PRO A 76 -28.99 0.33 3.03
N ALA A 77 -29.90 0.80 2.18
CA ALA A 77 -29.56 1.51 0.95
C ALA A 77 -29.07 2.95 1.20
N ALA A 78 -29.63 3.63 2.20
CA ALA A 78 -29.17 4.94 2.65
C ALA A 78 -27.81 4.83 3.36
N LEU A 79 -27.64 3.80 4.20
CA LEU A 79 -26.37 3.48 4.83
C LEU A 79 -25.25 3.27 3.79
N GLY A 80 -25.53 2.50 2.73
CA GLY A 80 -24.56 2.28 1.64
C GLY A 80 -24.14 3.58 0.94
N LYS A 81 -25.08 4.50 0.70
CA LYS A 81 -24.78 5.84 0.13
C LYS A 81 -23.88 6.66 1.05
N VAL A 82 -24.23 6.75 2.33
CA VAL A 82 -23.48 7.52 3.32
C VAL A 82 -22.07 6.94 3.46
N MET A 83 -21.94 5.63 3.64
CA MET A 83 -20.63 4.98 3.79
C MET A 83 -19.76 5.15 2.54
N ALA A 84 -20.32 5.06 1.33
CA ALA A 84 -19.57 5.31 0.11
C ALA A 84 -19.03 6.75 0.03
N ALA A 85 -19.86 7.75 0.39
CA ALA A 85 -19.45 9.15 0.41
C ALA A 85 -18.36 9.41 1.48
N LEU A 86 -18.54 8.90 2.70
CA LEU A 86 -17.56 9.04 3.77
C LEU A 86 -16.23 8.37 3.44
N TYR A 87 -16.28 7.17 2.86
CA TYR A 87 -15.10 6.47 2.39
C TYR A 87 -14.36 7.27 1.31
N PHE A 88 -15.07 7.74 0.29
CA PHE A 88 -14.47 8.56 -0.78
C PHE A 88 -13.82 9.84 -0.23
N CYS A 89 -14.52 10.57 0.65
CA CYS A 89 -13.99 11.79 1.26
C CYS A 89 -12.75 11.52 2.12
N SER A 90 -12.82 10.54 3.03
CA SER A 90 -11.70 10.19 3.92
C SER A 90 -10.48 9.70 3.16
N MET A 91 -10.66 8.87 2.13
CA MET A 91 -9.55 8.36 1.32
C MET A 91 -8.96 9.41 0.39
N SER A 92 -9.77 10.35 -0.10
CA SER A 92 -9.28 11.51 -0.85
C SER A 92 -8.40 12.41 0.03
N ILE A 93 -8.85 12.72 1.25
CA ILE A 93 -8.06 13.48 2.23
C ILE A 93 -6.79 12.72 2.59
N THR A 94 -6.89 11.40 2.80
CA THR A 94 -5.73 10.54 3.09
C THR A 94 -4.69 10.59 1.98
N LEU A 95 -5.10 10.34 0.74
CA LEU A 95 -4.18 10.36 -0.41
C LEU A 95 -3.56 11.75 -0.59
N ALA A 96 -4.35 12.82 -0.53
CA ALA A 96 -3.86 14.19 -0.65
C ALA A 96 -2.87 14.53 0.49
N GLY A 97 -3.20 14.18 1.73
CA GLY A 97 -2.38 14.39 2.90
C GLY A 97 -1.04 13.63 2.83
N ILE A 98 -1.07 12.35 2.42
CA ILE A 98 0.14 11.54 2.24
C ILE A 98 1.01 12.10 1.11
N LEU A 99 0.43 12.52 -0.02
CA LEU A 99 1.17 13.12 -1.13
C LEU A 99 1.81 14.45 -0.74
N TYR A 100 1.06 15.31 -0.04
CA TYR A 100 1.58 16.55 0.52
C TYR A 100 2.72 16.29 1.51
N TYR A 101 2.52 15.37 2.46
CA TYR A 101 3.53 15.00 3.45
C TYR A 101 4.80 14.47 2.79
N ARG A 102 4.66 13.55 1.82
CA ARG A 102 5.77 13.04 1.01
C ARG A 102 6.53 14.17 0.34
N ARG A 103 5.83 15.11 -0.30
CA ARG A 103 6.45 16.26 -0.98
C ARG A 103 7.18 17.19 -0.01
N ALA A 104 6.62 17.44 1.17
CA ALA A 104 7.21 18.26 2.23
C ALA A 104 8.46 17.60 2.87
N ARG A 105 8.50 16.26 2.90
CA ARG A 105 9.67 15.48 3.33
C ARG A 105 10.72 15.27 2.25
N GLY A 106 10.53 15.87 1.07
CA GLY A 106 11.50 15.81 -0.04
C GLY A 106 11.43 14.52 -0.86
N GLY A 107 10.33 13.75 -0.77
CA GLY A 107 10.09 12.63 -1.67
C GLY A 107 9.92 13.12 -3.11
N SER A 108 10.66 12.53 -4.03
CA SER A 108 10.69 12.88 -5.45
C SER A 108 10.38 11.67 -6.35
N GLY A 109 10.09 11.93 -7.62
CA GLY A 109 9.75 10.90 -8.61
C GLY A 109 8.25 10.55 -8.66
N PRO A 110 7.84 9.75 -9.66
CA PRO A 110 6.45 9.35 -9.88
C PRO A 110 5.97 8.48 -8.72
N TRP A 111 4.75 8.74 -8.25
CA TRP A 111 4.08 7.99 -7.20
C TRP A 111 2.95 7.11 -7.74
N ALA A 112 2.65 7.21 -9.03
CA ALA A 112 1.69 6.35 -9.71
C ALA A 112 2.27 5.95 -11.06
N ARG A 113 2.24 4.65 -11.36
CA ARG A 113 2.70 4.09 -12.63
C ARG A 113 1.62 3.18 -13.19
N PHE A 114 1.22 3.47 -14.42
CA PHE A 114 0.17 2.77 -15.12
C PHE A 114 0.75 2.22 -16.42
N SER A 115 0.68 0.91 -16.62
CA SER A 115 1.26 0.26 -17.79
C SER A 115 0.31 -0.80 -18.34
N ALA A 116 -0.10 -0.64 -19.60
CA ALA A 116 -0.92 -1.65 -20.29
C ALA A 116 -0.18 -2.99 -20.45
N ARG A 117 1.17 -2.97 -20.50
CA ARG A 117 1.99 -4.19 -20.53
C ARG A 117 1.86 -5.02 -19.25
N GLY A 118 1.42 -4.41 -18.15
CA GLY A 118 1.13 -5.10 -16.90
C GLY A 118 -0.14 -5.96 -16.95
N LEU A 119 -1.01 -5.77 -17.95
CA LEU A 119 -2.28 -6.50 -18.09
C LEU A 119 -2.09 -7.87 -18.76
N ASN A 120 -1.12 -8.65 -18.27
CA ASN A 120 -0.92 -10.01 -18.74
C ASN A 120 -2.00 -10.93 -18.13
N PRO A 121 -2.91 -11.51 -18.94
CA PRO A 121 -4.03 -12.29 -18.43
C PRO A 121 -3.58 -13.55 -17.67
N ALA A 122 -2.47 -14.18 -18.05
CA ALA A 122 -1.96 -15.36 -17.35
C ALA A 122 -1.43 -15.01 -15.95
N LEU A 123 -0.73 -13.87 -15.82
CA LEU A 123 -0.25 -13.38 -14.53
C LEU A 123 -1.42 -12.97 -13.62
N LEU A 124 -2.42 -12.27 -14.17
CA LEU A 124 -3.60 -11.85 -13.42
C LEU A 124 -4.41 -13.07 -12.96
N LEU A 125 -4.63 -14.05 -13.84
CA LEU A 125 -5.32 -15.29 -13.46
C LEU A 125 -4.56 -16.05 -12.39
N TRP A 126 -3.24 -16.22 -12.55
CA TRP A 126 -2.41 -16.87 -11.54
C TRP A 126 -2.48 -16.15 -10.19
N ALA A 127 -2.35 -14.82 -10.19
CA ALA A 127 -2.40 -14.03 -8.96
C ALA A 127 -3.77 -14.11 -8.28
N PHE A 128 -4.84 -14.07 -9.07
CA PHE A 128 -6.21 -14.21 -8.58
C PHE A 128 -6.42 -15.59 -7.93
N VAL A 129 -6.03 -16.68 -8.60
CA VAL A 129 -6.12 -18.04 -8.02
C VAL A 129 -5.25 -18.17 -6.77
N LEU A 130 -4.05 -17.57 -6.78
CA LEU A 130 -3.19 -17.55 -5.61
C LEU A 130 -3.84 -16.80 -4.43
N MET A 131 -4.50 -15.68 -4.66
CA MET A 131 -5.22 -14.92 -3.63
C MET A 131 -6.30 -15.76 -2.94
N PHE A 132 -7.05 -16.57 -3.70
CA PHE A 132 -7.98 -17.55 -3.13
C PHE A 132 -7.27 -18.65 -2.35
N ALA A 133 -6.21 -19.22 -2.92
CA ALA A 133 -5.47 -20.30 -2.29
C ALA A 133 -4.86 -19.87 -0.94
N VAL A 134 -4.27 -18.68 -0.86
CA VAL A 134 -3.76 -18.15 0.41
C VAL A 134 -4.90 -17.85 1.37
N GLY A 135 -6.07 -17.41 0.89
CA GLY A 135 -7.28 -17.26 1.70
C GLY A 135 -7.68 -18.57 2.39
N VAL A 136 -7.74 -19.68 1.64
CA VAL A 136 -8.04 -21.03 2.16
C VAL A 136 -6.99 -21.48 3.18
N VAL A 137 -5.71 -21.26 2.88
CA VAL A 137 -4.61 -21.64 3.78
C VAL A 137 -4.66 -20.85 5.09
N LEU A 138 -5.14 -19.61 5.06
CA LEU A 138 -5.25 -18.76 6.25
C LEU A 138 -6.47 -19.09 7.12
N GLU A 139 -7.50 -19.78 6.61
CA GLU A 139 -8.75 -20.00 7.35
C GLU A 139 -8.56 -20.58 8.77
N PRO A 140 -7.71 -21.59 9.02
CA PRO A 140 -7.52 -22.11 10.36
C PRO A 140 -7.03 -21.05 11.35
N LEU A 141 -6.22 -20.10 10.87
CA LEU A 141 -5.75 -18.97 11.67
C LEU A 141 -6.85 -17.91 11.83
N LEU A 142 -7.54 -17.55 10.75
CA LEU A 142 -8.60 -16.53 10.78
C LEU A 142 -9.77 -16.93 11.68
N ARG A 143 -10.05 -18.23 11.79
CA ARG A 143 -11.08 -18.77 12.70
C ARG A 143 -10.78 -18.53 14.18
N LEU A 144 -9.52 -18.30 14.54
CA LEU A 144 -9.11 -18.02 15.92
C LEU A 144 -9.22 -16.52 16.27
N MET A 145 -9.49 -15.68 15.28
CA MET A 145 -9.53 -14.22 15.43
C MET A 145 -10.96 -13.75 15.70
N PRO A 146 -11.14 -12.56 16.32
CA PRO A 146 -12.46 -11.95 16.46
C PRO A 146 -13.16 -11.80 15.10
N GLU A 147 -14.47 -12.05 15.10
CA GLU A 147 -15.29 -11.95 13.89
C GLU A 147 -15.22 -10.56 13.27
N LEU A 148 -15.36 -10.54 11.95
CA LEU A 148 -15.34 -9.30 11.22
C LEU A 148 -16.69 -8.57 11.31
N SER A 149 -16.66 -7.32 11.79
CA SER A 149 -17.82 -6.43 11.84
C SER A 149 -17.82 -5.47 10.65
N LEU A 150 -18.59 -5.79 9.60
CA LEU A 150 -18.75 -4.93 8.41
C LEU A 150 -20.07 -4.16 8.45
N GLU A 151 -20.00 -2.84 8.66
CA GLU A 151 -21.17 -1.94 8.64
C GLU A 151 -21.23 -1.12 7.34
N VAL A 152 -21.24 -1.80 6.19
CA VAL A 152 -21.06 -1.17 4.86
C VAL A 152 -22.36 -0.89 4.08
N GLY A 153 -23.52 -1.25 4.65
CA GLY A 153 -24.80 -1.19 3.96
C GLY A 153 -24.95 -2.23 2.83
N ARG A 154 -25.92 -2.04 1.94
CA ARG A 154 -26.14 -2.90 0.75
C ARG A 154 -26.46 -2.08 -0.50
N GLY A 155 -26.24 -2.68 -1.66
CA GLY A 155 -26.67 -2.15 -2.96
C GLY A 155 -25.55 -1.46 -3.74
N PHE A 156 -25.94 -0.72 -4.78
CA PHE A 156 -25.01 -0.14 -5.76
C PHE A 156 -23.86 0.68 -5.13
N TRP A 157 -24.17 1.50 -4.13
CA TRP A 157 -23.18 2.36 -3.49
C TRP A 157 -22.13 1.60 -2.68
N THR A 158 -22.53 0.50 -2.02
CA THR A 158 -21.61 -0.40 -1.33
C THR A 158 -20.68 -1.11 -2.32
N ILE A 159 -21.20 -1.52 -3.48
CA ILE A 159 -20.38 -2.09 -4.56
C ILE A 159 -19.37 -1.03 -5.04
N LEU A 160 -19.84 0.18 -5.33
CA LEU A 160 -18.98 1.25 -5.81
C LEU A 160 -17.85 1.58 -4.81
N SER A 161 -18.15 1.64 -3.52
CA SER A 161 -17.14 1.91 -2.50
C SER A 161 -16.15 0.76 -2.34
N LEU A 162 -16.62 -0.48 -2.17
CA LEU A 162 -15.76 -1.63 -1.87
C LEU A 162 -15.00 -2.16 -3.09
N VAL A 163 -15.63 -2.15 -4.26
CA VAL A 163 -15.07 -2.79 -5.47
C VAL A 163 -14.32 -1.80 -6.36
N ILE A 164 -14.63 -0.50 -6.27
CA ILE A 164 -14.00 0.51 -7.13
C ILE A 164 -13.17 1.48 -6.32
N PHE A 165 -13.77 2.22 -5.37
CA PHE A 165 -13.03 3.26 -4.64
C PHE A 165 -11.91 2.67 -3.79
N ALA A 166 -12.17 1.59 -3.04
CA ALA A 166 -11.18 1.01 -2.17
C ALA A 166 -9.93 0.51 -2.93
N PRO A 167 -10.05 -0.33 -3.98
CA PRO A 167 -8.89 -0.71 -4.79
C PRO A 167 -8.14 0.48 -5.39
N ILE A 168 -8.84 1.52 -5.84
CA ILE A 168 -8.18 2.69 -6.43
C ILE A 168 -7.35 3.42 -5.36
N PHE A 169 -7.96 3.84 -4.26
CA PHE A 169 -7.27 4.63 -3.25
C PHE A 169 -6.18 3.83 -2.54
N GLU A 170 -6.50 2.60 -2.13
CA GLU A 170 -5.58 1.79 -1.35
C GLU A 170 -4.36 1.36 -2.17
N GLU A 171 -4.51 1.02 -3.45
CA GLU A 171 -3.37 0.70 -4.31
C GLU A 171 -2.53 1.94 -4.67
N LEU A 172 -3.14 3.10 -4.87
CA LEU A 172 -2.39 4.35 -5.06
C LEU A 172 -1.53 4.68 -3.84
N ILE A 173 -2.07 4.52 -2.64
CA ILE A 173 -1.34 4.77 -1.39
C ILE A 173 -0.27 3.69 -1.19
N CYS A 174 -0.64 2.42 -1.24
CA CYS A 174 0.24 1.34 -0.80
C CYS A 174 1.29 0.98 -1.86
N ARG A 175 0.90 0.84 -3.13
CA ARG A 175 1.80 0.36 -4.21
C ARG A 175 2.46 1.54 -4.90
N GLY A 176 1.67 2.57 -5.17
CA GLY A 176 2.17 3.82 -5.72
C GLY A 176 3.12 4.55 -4.78
N VAL A 177 2.60 5.02 -3.64
CA VAL A 177 3.37 5.89 -2.74
C VAL A 177 4.31 5.11 -1.82
N VAL A 178 3.78 4.20 -1.00
CA VAL A 178 4.54 3.56 0.09
C VAL A 178 5.59 2.60 -0.46
N LEU A 179 5.19 1.62 -1.27
CA LEU A 179 6.11 0.64 -1.88
C LEU A 179 7.14 1.34 -2.76
N GLY A 180 6.72 2.26 -3.64
CA GLY A 180 7.63 3.03 -4.49
C GLY A 180 8.69 3.80 -3.70
N SER A 181 8.27 4.48 -2.62
CA SER A 181 9.19 5.25 -1.76
C SER A 181 10.14 4.34 -0.98
N LEU A 182 9.66 3.20 -0.49
CA LEU A 182 10.49 2.23 0.23
C LEU A 182 11.50 1.55 -0.69
N ARG A 183 11.10 1.20 -1.92
CA ARG A 183 11.96 0.49 -2.88
C ARG A 183 13.18 1.33 -3.24
N GLY A 184 12.99 2.62 -3.50
CA GLY A 184 14.08 3.52 -3.87
C GLY A 184 15.15 3.69 -2.78
N LYS A 185 14.85 3.36 -1.52
CA LYS A 185 15.77 3.53 -0.39
C LYS A 185 16.22 2.23 0.26
N PHE A 186 15.32 1.27 0.45
CA PHE A 186 15.55 0.04 1.21
C PHE A 186 15.56 -1.22 0.33
N GLY A 187 15.37 -1.06 -0.99
CA GLY A 187 15.37 -2.14 -1.98
C GLY A 187 14.05 -2.92 -2.05
N VAL A 188 13.94 -3.76 -3.07
CA VAL A 188 12.73 -4.53 -3.42
C VAL A 188 12.14 -5.34 -2.26
N THR A 189 12.95 -6.14 -1.56
CA THR A 189 12.42 -7.05 -0.52
C THR A 189 11.82 -6.30 0.66
N THR A 190 12.50 -5.26 1.15
CA THR A 190 12.01 -4.45 2.27
C THR A 190 10.73 -3.72 1.87
N ALA A 191 10.71 -3.13 0.67
CA ALA A 191 9.54 -2.43 0.16
C ALA A 191 8.33 -3.36 0.05
N TRP A 192 8.53 -4.57 -0.48
CA TRP A 192 7.50 -5.58 -0.61
C TRP A 192 6.89 -5.97 0.74
N LEU A 193 7.72 -6.34 1.73
CA LEU A 193 7.24 -6.79 3.04
C LEU A 193 6.57 -5.65 3.81
N VAL A 194 7.21 -4.49 3.90
CA VAL A 194 6.75 -3.38 4.74
C VAL A 194 5.52 -2.70 4.15
N SER A 195 5.41 -2.56 2.82
CA SER A 195 4.19 -2.03 2.20
C SER A 195 3.00 -2.97 2.35
N SER A 196 3.22 -4.29 2.35
CA SER A 196 2.17 -5.28 2.58
C SER A 196 1.66 -5.22 4.02
N LEU A 197 2.56 -5.10 4.99
CA LEU A 197 2.17 -4.89 6.38
C LEU A 197 1.46 -3.54 6.58
N PHE A 198 1.94 -2.47 5.94
CA PHE A 198 1.29 -1.15 5.98
C PHE A 198 -0.16 -1.25 5.48
N PHE A 199 -0.38 -1.94 4.35
CA PHE A 199 -1.70 -2.20 3.80
C PHE A 199 -2.60 -2.98 4.77
N GLY A 200 -2.06 -4.01 5.44
CA GLY A 200 -2.78 -4.72 6.50
C GLY A 200 -3.18 -3.80 7.66
N VAL A 201 -2.24 -3.03 8.19
CA VAL A 201 -2.46 -2.15 9.36
C VAL A 201 -3.57 -1.14 9.09
N LEU A 202 -3.70 -0.59 7.87
CA LEU A 202 -4.76 0.37 7.50
C LEU A 202 -6.18 -0.11 7.81
N HIS A 203 -6.40 -1.43 7.89
CA HIS A 203 -7.72 -2.02 8.13
C HIS A 203 -8.14 -1.97 9.60
N GLY A 204 -7.20 -1.84 10.54
CA GLY A 204 -7.47 -1.67 11.98
C GLY A 204 -8.04 -2.88 12.74
N GLN A 205 -8.72 -3.80 12.05
CA GLN A 205 -9.30 -5.00 12.66
C GLN A 205 -8.34 -6.20 12.57
N PRO A 206 -8.02 -6.92 13.66
CA PRO A 206 -6.99 -7.96 13.66
C PRO A 206 -7.14 -9.03 12.55
N VAL A 207 -8.36 -9.52 12.32
CA VAL A 207 -8.64 -10.51 11.28
C VAL A 207 -8.35 -9.97 9.87
N GLN A 208 -8.72 -8.71 9.60
CA GLN A 208 -8.40 -8.05 8.33
C GLN A 208 -6.92 -7.70 8.21
N VAL A 209 -6.25 -7.27 9.29
CA VAL A 209 -4.82 -6.95 9.26
C VAL A 209 -4.01 -8.15 8.78
N ILE A 210 -4.29 -9.35 9.29
CA ILE A 210 -3.61 -10.59 8.87
C ILE A 210 -3.93 -10.90 7.40
N ASN A 211 -5.21 -10.95 7.05
CA ASN A 211 -5.64 -11.30 5.69
C ASN A 211 -5.09 -10.30 4.65
N ALA A 212 -5.34 -9.01 4.85
CA ALA A 212 -4.88 -7.94 3.97
C ALA A 212 -3.36 -7.87 3.88
N THR A 213 -2.60 -8.17 4.95
CA THR A 213 -1.13 -8.27 4.84
C THR A 213 -0.72 -9.35 3.86
N VAL A 214 -1.31 -10.55 3.92
CA VAL A 214 -0.95 -11.68 3.05
C VAL A 214 -1.40 -11.44 1.61
N ILE A 215 -2.62 -10.96 1.39
CA ILE A 215 -3.07 -10.49 0.08
C ILE A 215 -2.14 -9.38 -0.43
N GLY A 216 -1.69 -8.52 0.47
CA GLY A 216 -0.82 -7.41 0.16
C GLY A 216 0.55 -7.86 -0.37
N LEU A 217 1.06 -9.01 0.07
CA LEU A 217 2.26 -9.64 -0.47
C LEU A 217 2.07 -10.06 -1.92
N VAL A 218 0.90 -10.63 -2.27
CA VAL A 218 0.61 -11.02 -3.66
C VAL A 218 0.51 -9.78 -4.55
N LEU A 219 -0.28 -8.78 -4.15
CA LEU A 219 -0.45 -7.54 -4.90
C LEU A 219 0.87 -6.76 -5.03
N GLY A 220 1.65 -6.67 -3.94
CA GLY A 220 2.96 -6.01 -3.95
C GLY A 220 3.94 -6.68 -4.92
N TYR A 221 3.93 -8.02 -5.01
CA TYR A 221 4.71 -8.75 -5.99
C TYR A 221 4.26 -8.45 -7.43
N VAL A 222 2.95 -8.51 -7.70
CA VAL A 222 2.41 -8.21 -9.04
C VAL A 222 2.78 -6.81 -9.48
N TYR A 223 2.68 -5.82 -8.59
CA TYR A 223 3.12 -4.46 -8.88
C TYR A 223 4.61 -4.39 -9.21
N LEU A 224 5.47 -5.05 -8.43
CA LEU A 224 6.91 -5.08 -8.68
C LEU A 224 7.28 -5.77 -10.00
N ALA A 225 6.52 -6.80 -10.40
CA ALA A 225 6.74 -7.54 -11.64
C ALA A 225 6.23 -6.80 -12.90
N THR A 226 5.22 -5.93 -12.75
CA THR A 226 4.53 -5.31 -13.89
C THR A 226 4.73 -3.80 -14.00
N ASP A 227 5.14 -3.15 -12.91
CA ASP A 227 5.18 -1.70 -12.75
C ASP A 227 3.83 -1.03 -13.11
N SER A 228 2.72 -1.72 -12.85
CA SER A 228 1.38 -1.30 -13.26
C SER A 228 0.38 -1.32 -12.11
N LEU A 229 -0.17 -0.15 -11.79
CA LEU A 229 -1.29 -0.02 -10.88
C LEU A 229 -2.58 -0.65 -11.42
N TRP A 230 -2.77 -0.68 -12.74
CA TRP A 230 -3.98 -1.31 -13.32
C TRP A 230 -4.09 -2.78 -12.91
N SER A 231 -2.97 -3.51 -12.95
CA SER A 231 -2.93 -4.93 -12.61
C SER A 231 -3.38 -5.20 -11.18
N VAL A 232 -2.86 -4.42 -10.22
CA VAL A 232 -3.21 -4.59 -8.80
C VAL A 232 -4.60 -4.05 -8.46
N MET A 233 -5.03 -2.95 -9.09
CA MET A 233 -6.39 -2.42 -8.91
C MET A 233 -7.43 -3.42 -9.40
N ILE A 234 -7.21 -4.08 -10.54
CA ILE A 234 -8.12 -5.11 -11.06
C ILE A 234 -8.16 -6.32 -10.13
N LEU A 235 -7.00 -6.85 -9.70
CA LEU A 235 -6.95 -8.00 -8.79
C LEU A 235 -7.62 -7.71 -7.46
N HIS A 236 -7.37 -6.54 -6.90
CA HIS A 236 -7.97 -6.11 -5.65
C HIS A 236 -9.49 -5.88 -5.82
N ALA A 237 -9.93 -5.27 -6.91
CA ALA A 237 -11.36 -5.13 -7.23
C ALA A 237 -12.06 -6.50 -7.35
N LEU A 238 -11.44 -7.47 -8.03
CA LEU A 238 -12.00 -8.82 -8.14
C LEU A 238 -12.09 -9.51 -6.77
N ASN A 239 -11.08 -9.36 -5.92
CA ASN A 239 -11.10 -9.87 -4.55
C ASN A 239 -12.24 -9.27 -3.73
N ASN A 240 -12.42 -7.95 -3.81
CA ASN A 240 -13.48 -7.25 -3.08
C ASN A 240 -14.86 -7.56 -3.66
N ALA A 241 -14.98 -7.81 -4.96
CA ALA A 241 -16.22 -8.25 -5.57
C ALA A 241 -16.65 -9.63 -5.06
N VAL A 242 -15.71 -10.55 -4.91
CA VAL A 242 -15.96 -11.88 -4.31
C VAL A 242 -16.39 -11.74 -2.85
N ALA A 243 -15.68 -10.93 -2.07
CA ALA A 243 -16.03 -10.67 -0.66
C ALA A 243 -17.44 -10.04 -0.54
N TYR A 244 -17.76 -9.08 -1.41
CA TYR A 244 -19.09 -8.48 -1.46
C TYR A 244 -20.16 -9.50 -1.87
N LEU A 245 -19.89 -10.39 -2.83
CA LEU A 245 -20.83 -11.44 -3.22
C LEU A 245 -21.11 -12.41 -2.05
N ALA A 246 -20.08 -12.78 -1.30
CA ALA A 246 -20.24 -13.57 -0.08
C ALA A 246 -21.13 -12.82 0.93
N LEU A 247 -20.87 -11.53 1.18
CA LEU A 247 -21.70 -10.71 2.05
C LEU A 247 -23.16 -10.61 1.57
N ALA A 248 -23.37 -10.36 0.27
CA ALA A 248 -24.69 -10.17 -0.33
C ALA A 248 -25.54 -11.45 -0.31
N THR A 249 -24.90 -12.63 -0.35
CA THR A 249 -25.56 -13.94 -0.26
C THR A 249 -25.72 -14.45 1.17
N GLY A 250 -25.33 -13.67 2.19
CA GLY A 250 -25.45 -14.04 3.60
C GLY A 250 -24.27 -14.83 4.16
N HIS A 251 -23.18 -14.96 3.39
CA HIS A 251 -21.97 -15.72 3.73
C HIS A 251 -20.76 -14.82 4.06
N GLY A 252 -20.97 -13.57 4.47
CA GLY A 252 -19.88 -12.59 4.63
C GLY A 252 -18.79 -12.98 5.62
N ASN A 253 -19.14 -13.76 6.65
CA ASN A 253 -18.22 -14.31 7.64
C ASN A 253 -18.05 -15.83 7.53
N ALA A 254 -18.64 -16.46 6.50
CA ALA A 254 -18.55 -17.91 6.34
C ALA A 254 -17.14 -18.28 5.86
N LEU A 255 -16.58 -19.33 6.47
CA LEU A 255 -15.34 -19.94 5.98
C LEU A 255 -15.67 -21.00 4.92
N LEU A 256 -14.70 -21.37 4.08
CA LEU A 256 -14.90 -22.41 3.08
C LEU A 256 -15.31 -23.75 3.70
N ILE A 257 -14.78 -24.06 4.89
CA ILE A 257 -15.18 -25.26 5.63
C ILE A 257 -16.68 -25.29 5.95
N ASP A 258 -17.30 -24.12 6.18
CA ASP A 258 -18.73 -23.98 6.46
C ASP A 258 -19.57 -24.11 5.17
N LEU A 259 -19.04 -23.61 4.04
CA LEU A 259 -19.70 -23.65 2.73
C LEU A 259 -19.67 -25.04 2.08
N VAL A 260 -18.56 -25.77 2.23
CA VAL A 260 -18.37 -27.06 1.56
C VAL A 260 -19.15 -28.19 2.24
N GLY A 261 -19.39 -28.09 3.55
CA GLY A 261 -20.16 -29.08 4.33
C GLY A 261 -19.51 -30.48 4.44
N SER A 262 -18.44 -30.76 3.69
CA SER A 262 -17.70 -32.01 3.68
C SER A 262 -16.25 -31.81 4.12
N ARG A 263 -15.90 -32.38 5.27
CA ARG A 263 -14.53 -32.30 5.82
C ARG A 263 -13.49 -32.89 4.87
N THR A 264 -13.80 -34.01 4.22
CA THR A 264 -12.88 -34.65 3.27
C THR A 264 -12.61 -33.73 2.08
N LEU A 265 -13.66 -33.16 1.48
CA LEU A 265 -13.50 -32.26 0.34
C LEU A 265 -12.74 -30.98 0.73
N TYR A 266 -13.05 -30.42 1.91
CA TYR A 266 -12.31 -29.29 2.46
C TYR A 266 -10.80 -29.58 2.59
N VAL A 267 -10.43 -30.73 3.17
CA VAL A 267 -9.02 -31.11 3.33
C VAL A 267 -8.32 -31.26 1.98
N LEU A 268 -8.99 -31.84 0.97
CA LEU A 268 -8.44 -31.94 -0.38
C LEU A 268 -8.18 -30.55 -1.00
N ILE A 269 -9.15 -29.64 -0.88
CA ILE A 269 -9.01 -28.25 -1.36
C ILE A 269 -7.88 -27.55 -0.60
N TYR A 270 -7.81 -27.73 0.72
CA TYR A 270 -6.77 -27.13 1.56
C TYR A 270 -5.37 -27.62 1.17
N ILE A 271 -5.17 -28.92 0.94
CA ILE A 271 -3.88 -29.48 0.49
C ILE A 271 -3.48 -28.90 -0.87
N ALA A 272 -4.43 -28.82 -1.81
CA ALA A 272 -4.19 -28.23 -3.13
C ALA A 272 -3.81 -26.74 -3.02
N ALA A 273 -4.54 -25.98 -2.19
CA ALA A 273 -4.28 -24.57 -1.92
C ALA A 273 -2.92 -24.35 -1.25
N LEU A 274 -2.54 -25.22 -0.31
CA LEU A 274 -1.25 -25.19 0.37
C LEU A 274 -0.10 -25.46 -0.60
N ALA A 275 -0.22 -26.48 -1.44
CA ALA A 275 0.77 -26.79 -2.47
C ALA A 275 0.94 -25.65 -3.46
N LEU A 276 -0.17 -25.10 -3.97
CA LEU A 276 -0.15 -23.96 -4.89
C LEU A 276 0.50 -22.73 -4.26
N SER A 277 0.15 -22.42 -2.99
CA SER A 277 0.70 -21.30 -2.25
C SER A 277 2.19 -21.45 -2.00
N ALA A 278 2.65 -22.66 -1.66
CA ALA A 278 4.07 -22.95 -1.43
C ALA A 278 4.90 -22.81 -2.72
N VAL A 279 4.43 -23.39 -3.83
CA VAL A 279 5.11 -23.30 -5.14
C VAL A 279 5.14 -21.84 -5.62
N SER A 280 4.00 -21.15 -5.57
CA SER A 280 3.89 -19.75 -5.98
C SER A 280 4.75 -18.83 -5.12
N GLY A 281 4.75 -19.04 -3.80
CA GLY A 281 5.58 -18.31 -2.86
C GLY A 281 7.08 -18.51 -3.14
N TYR A 282 7.50 -19.74 -3.43
CA TYR A 282 8.89 -20.01 -3.83
C TYR A 282 9.26 -19.29 -5.14
N MET A 283 8.39 -19.32 -6.15
CA MET A 283 8.61 -18.61 -7.41
C MET A 283 8.72 -17.10 -7.20
N MET A 284 7.82 -16.51 -6.41
CA MET A 284 7.86 -15.09 -6.04
C MET A 284 9.18 -14.74 -5.36
N LEU A 285 9.60 -15.52 -4.36
CA LEU A 285 10.85 -15.29 -3.63
C LEU A 285 12.08 -15.39 -4.55
N ARG A 286 12.10 -16.35 -5.48
CA ARG A 286 13.18 -16.48 -6.47
C ARG A 286 13.25 -15.26 -7.38
N THR A 287 12.12 -14.77 -7.86
CA THR A 287 12.04 -13.57 -8.70
C THR A 287 12.45 -12.32 -7.94
N LEU A 288 11.99 -12.14 -6.70
CA LEU A 288 12.36 -11.01 -5.85
C LEU A 288 13.86 -10.99 -5.52
N ARG A 289 14.49 -12.17 -5.34
CA ARG A 289 15.95 -12.28 -5.18
C ARG A 289 16.69 -11.81 -6.43
N ARG A 290 16.25 -12.24 -7.62
CA ARG A 290 16.82 -11.79 -8.90
C ARG A 290 16.68 -10.28 -9.09
N MET A 291 15.51 -9.71 -8.76
CA MET A 291 15.29 -8.25 -8.80
C MET A 291 16.24 -7.52 -7.86
N LYS A 292 16.42 -8.03 -6.64
CA LYS A 292 17.36 -7.47 -5.64
C LYS A 292 18.82 -7.54 -6.12
N GLU A 293 19.21 -8.61 -6.81
CA GLU A 293 20.55 -8.76 -7.40
C GLU A 293 20.77 -7.78 -8.55
N ALA A 294 19.78 -7.63 -9.44
CA ALA A 294 19.81 -6.65 -10.53
C ALA A 294 19.92 -5.20 -10.02
N GLU A 295 19.24 -4.86 -8.92
CA GLU A 295 19.36 -3.54 -8.27
C GLU A 295 20.76 -3.29 -7.68
N LYS A 296 21.49 -4.34 -7.30
CA LYS A 296 22.87 -4.23 -6.78
C LYS A 296 23.91 -4.15 -7.88
N ASN A 297 23.63 -4.69 -9.07
CA ASN A 297 24.60 -4.79 -10.16
C ASN A 297 24.01 -4.26 -11.49
N PRO A 298 23.82 -2.93 -11.62
CA PRO A 298 23.10 -2.34 -12.76
C PRO A 298 23.79 -2.54 -14.11
N SER A 299 25.09 -2.86 -14.12
CA SER A 299 25.91 -3.07 -15.33
C SER A 299 25.80 -4.47 -15.93
N ALA A 300 25.04 -5.38 -15.30
CA ALA A 300 24.85 -6.76 -15.76
C ALA A 300 23.43 -7.03 -16.32
N ALA A 301 22.60 -5.98 -16.43
CA ALA A 301 21.20 -6.04 -16.86
C ALA A 301 21.00 -5.45 -18.26
#